data_AF-A0ABD5U9M1-F1
#
_entry.id   AF-A0ABD5U9M1-F1
#
_cell.length_a   1.000
_cell.length_b   1.000
_cell.length_c   1.000
_cell.angle_alpha   90.00
_cell.angle_beta   90.00
_cell.angle_gamma   90.00
#
_symmetry.space_group_name_H-M   'P 1'
#
loop_
_entity.id
_entity.type
_entity.pdbx_description
1 polymer ?
#
loop_
_entity_poly.entity_id
_entity_poly.type
_entity_poly.pdbx_seq_one_letter_code
_entity_poly.pdbx_strand_id
1 'polypeptide(L)' 'MTDEGRALLTVRERDILSGEADVSDNYRYKVQSIVRTRIRKHLGEDIEFLREFFPEVYDIAITEVCESDEP' A
#
# COMPACT_ATOMS: atom_id res chain seq x y z
N MET A 1 16.36 0.69 16.51
CA MET A 1 14.89 0.55 16.41
C MET A 1 14.62 0.19 14.97
N THR A 2 13.97 -0.94 14.72
CA THR A 2 13.74 -1.48 13.37
C THR A 2 12.85 -0.53 12.60
N ASP A 3 13.48 0.42 11.91
CA ASP A 3 12.83 1.28 10.92
C ASP A 3 12.60 0.49 9.63
N GLU A 4 12.01 -0.70 9.76
CA GLU A 4 11.29 -1.34 8.65
C GLU A 4 9.87 -0.75 8.68
N GLY A 5 9.79 0.58 8.57
CA GLY A 5 8.53 1.31 8.53
C GLY A 5 7.72 0.83 7.34
N ARG A 6 6.61 0.13 7.60
CA ARG A 6 5.67 -0.27 6.55
C ARG A 6 5.16 0.98 5.81
N ALA A 7 5.13 0.95 4.49
CA ALA A 7 4.41 1.94 3.69
C ALA A 7 2.90 1.65 3.75
N LEU A 8 2.37 0.79 2.87
CA LEU A 8 0.93 0.48 2.82
C LEU A 8 0.53 -0.81 3.56
N LEU A 9 1.28 -1.89 3.32
CA LEU A 9 0.96 -3.25 3.76
C LEU A 9 1.91 -3.71 4.86
N THR A 10 1.34 -4.30 5.91
CA THR A 10 2.10 -5.08 6.89
C THR A 10 2.60 -6.40 6.30
N VAL A 11 3.63 -6.99 6.90
CA VAL A 11 4.11 -8.35 6.56
C VAL A 11 2.94 -9.35 6.60
N ARG A 12 2.15 -9.33 7.68
CA ARG A 12 1.01 -10.25 7.82
C ARG A 12 -0.06 -10.05 6.74
N GLU A 13 -0.31 -8.82 6.32
CA GLU A 13 -1.23 -8.56 5.22
C GLU A 13 -0.69 -9.10 3.89
N ARG A 14 0.63 -9.03 3.66
CA ARG A 14 1.26 -9.65 2.48
C ARG A 14 1.04 -11.17 2.49
N ASP A 15 1.30 -11.85 3.62
CA ASP A 15 1.08 -13.31 3.73
C ASP A 15 -0.39 -13.69 3.47
N ILE A 16 -1.32 -12.89 4.00
CA ILE A 16 -2.77 -13.12 3.82
C ILE A 16 -3.19 -12.90 2.37
N LEU A 17 -2.67 -11.86 1.72
CA LEU A 17 -2.99 -11.56 0.33
C LEU A 17 -2.35 -12.56 -0.64
N SER A 18 -1.12 -13.02 -0.37
CA SER A 18 -0.36 -13.90 -1.26
C SER A 18 -0.90 -15.32 -1.32
N GLY A 19 -1.53 -15.83 -0.25
CA GLY A 19 -1.80 -17.27 -0.17
C GLY A 19 -1.21 -17.95 1.05
N GLU A 20 -0.11 -17.40 1.56
CA GLU A 20 0.77 -18.08 2.51
C GLU A 20 0.18 -18.21 3.92
N ALA A 21 -0.70 -17.30 4.31
CA ALA A 21 -1.39 -17.40 5.59
C ALA A 21 -2.58 -18.37 5.53
N ASP A 22 -2.57 -19.37 6.41
CA ASP A 22 -3.72 -20.22 6.69
C ASP A 22 -4.78 -19.44 7.49
N VAL A 23 -5.74 -18.86 6.78
CA VAL A 23 -6.86 -18.09 7.34
C VAL A 23 -8.13 -18.38 6.54
N SER A 24 -9.29 -18.18 7.17
CA SER A 24 -10.57 -18.37 6.49
C SER A 24 -10.77 -17.41 5.31
N ASP A 25 -11.54 -17.85 4.31
CA ASP A 25 -11.87 -17.05 3.14
C ASP A 25 -12.54 -15.72 3.50
N ASN A 26 -13.42 -15.74 4.50
CA ASN A 26 -14.06 -14.52 4.99
C ASN A 26 -13.03 -13.53 5.57
N TYR A 27 -12.03 -14.03 6.28
CA TYR A 27 -10.98 -13.17 6.82
C TYR A 27 -10.06 -12.63 5.71
N ARG A 28 -9.66 -13.48 4.75
CA ARG A 28 -8.90 -13.04 3.56
C ARG A 28 -9.66 -11.96 2.80
N TYR A 29 -10.95 -12.16 2.54
CA TYR A 29 -11.82 -11.18 1.89
C TYR A 29 -11.90 -9.86 2.67
N LYS A 30 -12.04 -9.94 4.00
CA LYS A 30 -12.01 -8.76 4.87
C LYS A 30 -10.70 -7.98 4.71
N VAL A 31 -9.54 -8.65 4.72
CA VAL A 31 -8.24 -7.99 4.52
C VAL A 31 -8.17 -7.31 3.16
N GLN A 32 -8.55 -7.99 2.08
CA GLN A 32 -8.63 -7.39 0.73
C GLN A 32 -9.50 -6.13 0.70
N SER A 33 -10.66 -6.17 1.37
CA SER A 33 -11.58 -5.04 1.45
C SER A 33 -10.98 -3.85 2.20
N ILE A 34 -10.29 -4.11 3.31
CA ILE A 34 -9.62 -3.07 4.10
C ILE A 34 -8.52 -2.41 3.26
N VAL A 35 -7.66 -3.20 2.60
CA VAL A 35 -6.56 -2.67 1.77
C VAL A 35 -7.10 -1.82 0.64
N ARG A 36 -8.16 -2.29 -0.05
CA ARG A 36 -8.81 -1.54 -1.12
C ARG A 36 -9.39 -0.21 -0.62
N THR A 37 -9.98 -0.21 0.57
CA THR A 37 -10.51 1.01 1.19
C THR A 37 -9.39 1.98 1.54
N ARG A 38 -8.26 1.48 2.06
CA ARG A 38 -7.09 2.30 2.41
C ARG A 38 -6.53 3.04 1.20
N ILE A 39 -6.36 2.33 0.09
CA ILE A 39 -5.90 2.94 -1.17
C ILE A 39 -6.88 4.02 -1.65
N ARG A 40 -8.17 3.68 -1.73
CA ARG A 40 -9.19 4.58 -2.28
C ARG A 40 -9.45 5.83 -1.44
N LYS A 41 -9.32 5.72 -0.12
CA LYS A 41 -9.72 6.79 0.81
C LYS A 41 -8.56 7.56 1.40
N HIS A 42 -7.39 6.95 1.56
CA HIS A 42 -6.28 7.57 2.30
C HIS A 42 -5.08 7.81 1.41
N LEU A 43 -4.64 6.82 0.63
CA LEU A 43 -3.45 6.98 -0.20
C LEU A 43 -3.58 8.13 -1.20
N GLY A 44 -4.76 8.31 -1.81
CA GLY A 44 -4.99 9.46 -2.72
C GLY A 44 -4.88 10.82 -2.02
N GLU A 45 -5.38 10.93 -0.78
CA GLU A 45 -5.28 12.17 0.01
C GLU A 45 -3.82 12.46 0.38
N ASP A 46 -3.07 11.43 0.79
CA ASP A 46 -1.65 11.55 1.12
C ASP A 46 -0.82 11.95 -0.11
N ILE A 47 -1.08 11.35 -1.28
CA ILE A 47 -0.38 11.68 -2.53
C ILE A 47 -0.65 13.14 -2.94
N GLU A 48 -1.89 13.61 -2.80
CA GLU A 48 -2.25 15.00 -3.09
C GLU A 48 -1.54 15.97 -2.13
N PHE A 49 -1.50 15.64 -0.84
CA PHE A 49 -0.78 16.43 0.16
C PHE A 49 0.72 16.51 -0.14
N LEU A 50 1.34 15.38 -0.51
CA LEU A 50 2.76 15.35 -0.91
C LEU A 50 3.01 16.23 -2.14
N ARG A 51 2.10 16.21 -3.11
CA ARG A 51 2.21 17.06 -4.31
C ARG A 51 2.25 18.55 -3.95
N GLU A 52 1.47 18.97 -2.96
CA GLU A 52 1.38 20.38 -2.55
C GLU A 52 2.54 20.80 -1.64
N PHE A 53 2.92 19.98 -0.67
CA PHE A 53 3.82 20.39 0.41
C PHE A 53 5.18 19.70 0.42
N PHE A 54 5.36 18.60 -0.30
CA PHE A 54 6.61 17.85 -0.37
C PHE A 54 6.85 17.22 -1.75
N PRO A 55 7.02 18.04 -2.81
CA PRO A 55 7.00 17.58 -4.20
C PRO A 55 8.12 16.56 -4.52
N GLU A 56 9.29 16.66 -3.88
CA GLU A 56 10.36 15.67 -4.03
C GLU A 56 9.90 14.25 -3.69
N VAL A 57 9.13 14.08 -2.61
CA VAL A 57 8.63 12.76 -2.18
C VAL A 57 7.44 12.32 -3.03
N TYR A 58 6.62 13.26 -3.51
CA TYR A 58 5.60 12.97 -4.50
C TYR A 58 6.21 12.36 -5.77
N ASP A 59 7.26 12.98 -6.31
CA ASP A 59 7.94 12.49 -7.51
C ASP A 59 8.50 11.08 -7.29
N ILE A 60 9.15 10.84 -6.15
CA ILE A 60 9.61 9.48 -5.77
C ILE A 60 8.42 8.51 -5.75
N ALA A 61 7.31 8.86 -5.10
CA ALA A 61 6.15 7.98 -5.00
C ALA A 61 5.52 7.64 -6.36
N ILE A 62 5.47 8.60 -7.29
CA ILE A 62 4.95 8.38 -8.65
C ILE A 62 5.93 7.54 -9.47
N THR A 63 7.24 7.82 -9.41
CA THR A 63 8.27 7.02 -10.08
C THR A 63 8.20 5.56 -9.67
N GLU A 64 8.18 5.26 -8.35
CA GLU A 64 8.11 3.87 -7.84
C GLU A 64 6.83 3.12 -8.25
N VAL A 65 5.75 3.82 -8.58
CA VAL A 65 4.47 3.22 -9.00
C VAL A 65 4.34 3.11 -10.52
N CYS A 66 4.82 4.12 -11.26
CA CYS A 66 4.59 4.24 -12.70
C CYS A 66 5.75 3.72 -13.56
N GLU A 67 6.99 3.67 -13.04
CA GLU A 67 8.15 3.19 -13.81
C GLU A 67 8.37 1.67 -13.70
N SER A 68 7.49 0.95 -12.99
CA SER A 68 7.51 -0.51 -12.88
C SER A 68 6.84 -1.28 -14.03
N ASP A 69 6.32 -0.58 -15.05
CA ASP A 69 5.77 -1.17 -16.27
C ASP A 69 6.77 -1.05 -17.45
N GLU A 70 7.87 -1.81 -17.41
CA GLU A 70 8.44 -2.33 -18.66
C GLU A 70 7.67 -3.62 -19.03
N PRO A 71 7.13 -3.74 -20.25
CA PRO A 71 6.32 -4.89 -20.68
C PRO A 71 7.08 -6.22 -20.74
#